data_AF-A0AAV7GW05-F1
#
_entry.id   AF-A0AAV7GW05-F1
#
_cell.length_a   1.000
_cell.length_b   1.000
_cell.length_c   1.000
_cell.angle_alpha   90.00
_cell.angle_beta   90.00
_cell.angle_gamma   90.00
#
_symmetry.space_group_name_H-M   'P 1'
#
loop_
_entity.id
_entity.type
_entity.pdbx_description
1 polymer ?
#
loop_
_entity_poly.entity_id
_entity_poly.type
_entity_poly.pdbx_seq_one_letter_code
_entity_poly.pdbx_strand_id
1 'polypeptide(L)'
;MATHTIHYLEQLSEDDSWELFRRRAFAKDTEEPACLVKIGKDILKHCNGLPLAIVTIGGMMRHENDEVKWKAVLDSEMWQLDIAKDLT
;
A
#
# COMPACT_ATOMS: atom_id res chain seq x y z
N MET A 1 -22.68 -30.42 -17.93
CA MET A 1 -21.41 -30.25 -17.21
C MET A 1 -21.01 -28.79 -17.37
N ALA A 2 -20.98 -28.00 -16.30
CA ALA A 2 -20.58 -26.59 -16.37
C ALA A 2 -19.09 -26.48 -16.05
N THR A 3 -18.30 -25.94 -16.97
CA THR A 3 -16.88 -25.66 -16.77
C THR A 3 -16.72 -24.32 -16.06
N HIS A 4 -16.13 -24.32 -14.86
CA HIS A 4 -15.68 -23.09 -14.21
C HIS A 4 -14.33 -22.68 -14.81
N THR A 5 -14.27 -21.49 -15.40
CA THR A 5 -13.04 -20.89 -15.91
C THR A 5 -12.26 -20.26 -14.76
N ILE A 6 -10.96 -20.53 -14.67
CA ILE A 6 -10.06 -19.87 -13.72
C ILE A 6 -9.87 -18.42 -14.16
N HIS A 7 -10.05 -17.48 -13.23
CA HIS A 7 -9.80 -16.06 -13.45
C HIS A 7 -8.58 -15.63 -12.63
N TYR A 8 -7.53 -15.15 -13.30
CA TYR A 8 -6.35 -14.60 -12.64
C TYR A 8 -6.62 -13.14 -12.27
N LEU A 9 -6.35 -12.78 -11.01
CA LEU A 9 -6.46 -11.40 -10.56
C LEU A 9 -5.16 -10.66 -10.88
N GLU A 10 -5.29 -9.51 -11.53
CA GLU A 10 -4.18 -8.63 -11.84
C GLU A 10 -3.86 -7.73 -10.64
N GLN A 11 -2.63 -7.22 -10.61
CA GLN A 11 -2.23 -6.17 -9.66
C GLN A 11 -2.91 -4.85 -10.03
N LEU A 12 -3.12 -3.99 -9.03
CA LEU A 12 -3.68 -2.66 -9.27
C LEU A 12 -2.69 -1.77 -10.00
N SER A 13 -3.22 -0.87 -10.83
CA SER A 13 -2.45 0.23 -11.41
C SER A 13 -1.92 1.16 -10.30
N GLU A 14 -0.95 2.03 -10.62
CA GLU A 14 -0.45 3.02 -9.66
C GLU A 14 -1.56 3.98 -9.19
N ASP A 15 -2.43 4.40 -10.11
CA ASP A 15 -3.54 5.31 -9.81
C ASP A 15 -4.60 4.63 -8.93
N ASP A 16 -4.98 3.39 -9.25
CA ASP A 16 -5.93 2.62 -8.44
C ASP A 16 -5.36 2.27 -7.05
N SER A 17 -4.05 1.96 -7.00
CA SER A 17 -3.33 1.73 -5.75
C SER A 17 -3.33 2.97 -4.87
N TRP A 18 -3.07 4.13 -5.46
CA TRP A 18 -3.11 5.41 -4.75
C TRP A 18 -4.52 5.75 -4.27
N GLU A 19 -5.55 5.56 -5.09
CA GLU A 19 -6.95 5.75 -4.69
C GLU A 19 -7.33 4.87 -3.50
N LEU A 20 -7.02 3.57 -3.58
CA LEU A 20 -7.30 2.61 -2.52
C LEU A 20 -6.57 2.98 -1.22
N PHE A 21 -5.29 3.31 -1.32
CA PHE A 21 -4.49 3.76 -0.20
C PHE A 21 -5.08 5.01 0.43
N ARG A 22 -5.37 6.03 -0.40
CA ARG A 22 -5.86 7.33 0.06
C ARG A 22 -7.15 7.20 0.85
N ARG A 23 -8.11 6.43 0.32
CA ARG A 23 -9.38 6.12 0.98
C ARG A 23 -9.21 5.41 2.32
N ARG A 24 -8.09 4.71 2.51
CA ARG A 24 -7.82 3.94 3.73
C ARG A 24 -7.01 4.73 4.75
N ALA A 25 -6.00 5.47 4.30
CA ALA A 25 -5.04 6.22 5.09
C ALA A 25 -5.52 7.61 5.50
N PHE A 26 -6.37 8.23 4.71
CA PHE A 26 -6.91 9.55 5.02
C PHE A 26 -8.39 9.45 5.35
N ALA A 27 -8.85 10.30 6.27
CA ALA A 27 -10.28 10.42 6.54
C ALA A 27 -10.98 10.98 5.30
N LYS A 28 -12.23 10.55 5.09
CA LYS A 28 -13.04 11.05 3.99
C LYS A 28 -13.17 12.58 4.14
N ASP A 29 -12.99 13.30 3.04
CA ASP A 29 -13.14 14.75 2.96
C ASP A 29 -12.09 15.56 3.76
N THR A 30 -10.92 14.96 4.03
CA THR A 30 -9.77 15.67 4.63
C THR A 30 -8.74 16.02 3.55
N GLU A 31 -8.24 17.25 3.57
CA GLU A 31 -7.15 17.67 2.69
C GLU A 31 -5.87 16.92 3.08
N GLU A 32 -5.29 16.18 2.13
CA GLU A 32 -4.09 15.40 2.40
C GLU A 32 -2.85 16.31 2.40
N PRO A 33 -2.06 16.35 3.49
CA PRO A 33 -0.83 17.13 3.49
C PRO A 33 0.11 16.67 2.38
N ALA A 34 0.60 17.61 1.56
CA ALA A 34 1.42 17.29 0.39
C ALA A 34 2.67 16.46 0.72
N CYS A 35 3.25 16.62 1.91
CA CYS A 35 4.38 15.81 2.37
C CYS A 35 3.99 14.34 2.59
N LEU A 36 2.84 14.08 3.23
CA LEU A 36 2.33 12.73 3.46
C LEU A 36 1.89 12.06 2.17
N VAL A 37 1.33 12.82 1.22
CA VAL A 37 1.01 12.32 -0.12
C VAL A 37 2.26 11.81 -0.83
N LYS A 38 3.35 12.58 -0.78
CA LYS A 38 4.61 12.19 -1.40
C LYS A 38 5.16 10.90 -0.76
N ILE A 39 5.23 10.84 0.57
CA ILE A 39 5.73 9.66 1.29
C ILE A 39 4.83 8.45 1.06
N GLY A 40 3.51 8.62 1.09
CA GLY A 40 2.55 7.55 0.81
C GLY A 40 2.72 6.94 -0.58
N LYS A 41 2.95 7.77 -1.60
CA LYS A 41 3.26 7.28 -2.95
C LYS A 41 4.58 6.51 -3.01
N ASP A 42 5.59 6.92 -2.26
CA ASP A 42 6.86 6.18 -2.17
C ASP A 42 6.68 4.83 -1.45
N ILE A 43 5.88 4.77 -0.38
CA ILE A 43 5.50 3.53 0.31
C ILE A 43 4.80 2.55 -0.64
N LEU A 44 3.91 3.04 -1.53
CA LEU A 44 3.18 2.18 -2.46
C LEU A 44 4.07 1.47 -3.48
N LYS A 45 5.27 2.00 -3.76
CA LYS A 45 6.27 1.31 -4.60
C LYS A 45 6.70 -0.02 -3.99
N HIS A 46 6.68 -0.15 -2.67
CA HIS A 46 6.96 -1.41 -1.96
C HIS A 46 5.75 -2.37 -1.92
N CYS A 47 4.55 -1.91 -2.24
CA CYS A 47 3.34 -2.72 -2.18
C CYS A 47 3.04 -3.48 -3.49
N ASN A 48 3.77 -3.18 -4.58
CA ASN A 48 3.64 -3.86 -5.89
C ASN A 48 2.19 -4.05 -6.37
N GLY A 49 1.32 -3.05 -6.16
CA GLY A 49 -0.08 -3.10 -6.59
C GLY A 49 -0.95 -4.16 -5.89
N LEU A 50 -0.47 -4.80 -4.81
CA LEU A 50 -1.24 -5.81 -4.08
C LEU A 50 -2.29 -5.16 -3.17
N PRO A 51 -3.61 -5.36 -3.42
CA PRO A 51 -4.65 -4.69 -2.65
C PRO A 51 -4.54 -4.92 -1.14
N LEU A 52 -4.14 -6.14 -0.73
CA LEU A 52 -4.01 -6.49 0.67
C LEU A 52 -2.90 -5.71 1.38
N ALA A 53 -1.73 -5.56 0.74
CA ALA A 53 -0.63 -4.78 1.30
C ALA A 53 -1.04 -3.30 1.44
N ILE A 54 -1.63 -2.76 0.38
CA ILE A 54 -2.08 -1.36 0.31
C ILE A 54 -3.07 -1.03 1.43
N VAL A 55 -4.10 -1.87 1.63
CA VAL A 55 -5.12 -1.64 2.66
C VAL A 55 -4.57 -1.82 4.07
N THR A 56 -3.60 -2.72 4.25
CA THR A 56 -2.94 -2.95 5.54
C THR A 56 -2.16 -1.71 5.95
N ILE A 57 -1.26 -1.23 5.09
CA ILE A 57 -0.45 -0.04 5.37
C ILE A 57 -1.33 1.20 5.49
N GLY A 58 -2.27 1.40 4.56
CA GLY A 58 -3.20 2.52 4.66
C GLY A 58 -3.99 2.50 5.97
N GLY A 59 -4.36 1.32 6.47
CA GLY A 59 -5.03 1.18 7.76
C GLY A 59 -4.15 1.59 8.94
N MET A 60 -2.86 1.26 8.90
CA MET A 60 -1.88 1.68 9.90
C MET A 60 -1.70 3.21 9.92
N MET A 61 -1.79 3.87 8.76
CA MET A 61 -1.61 5.31 8.65
C MET A 61 -2.87 6.14 8.94
N ARG A 62 -4.04 5.52 9.14
CA ARG A 62 -5.38 6.17 9.15
C ARG A 62 -5.58 7.34 10.13
N HIS A 63 -4.73 7.44 11.15
CA HIS A 63 -4.79 8.49 12.17
C HIS A 63 -3.41 9.08 12.45
N GLU A 64 -2.46 8.86 11.55
CA GLU A 64 -1.08 9.31 11.70
C GLU A 64 -0.83 10.54 10.84
N ASN A 65 -0.54 11.67 11.48
CA ASN A 65 -0.26 12.94 10.79
C ASN A 65 1.22 13.34 10.92
N ASP A 66 2.02 12.57 11.66
CA ASP A 66 3.44 12.85 11.86
C ASP A 66 4.28 12.33 10.69
N GLU A 67 4.84 13.26 9.92
CA GLU A 67 5.74 12.97 8.79
C GLU A 67 6.90 12.04 9.18
N VAL A 68 7.42 12.15 10.42
CA VAL A 68 8.54 11.32 10.88
C VAL A 68 8.13 9.85 10.97
N LYS A 69 6.90 9.57 11.43
CA LYS A 69 6.41 8.19 11.51
C LYS A 69 6.08 7.62 10.13
N TRP A 70 5.60 8.44 9.21
CA TRP A 70 5.45 8.03 7.81
C TRP A 70 6.80 7.65 7.18
N LYS A 71 7.84 8.45 7.42
CA LYS A 71 9.21 8.12 6.98
C LYS A 71 9.73 6.85 7.64
N ALA A 72 9.47 6.65 8.93
CA ALA A 72 9.87 5.42 9.62
C ALA A 72 9.24 4.15 9.01
N VAL A 73 8.00 4.24 8.51
CA VAL A 73 7.36 3.15 7.76
C VAL A 73 8.02 2.98 6.39
N LEU A 74 8.29 4.05 5.67
CA LEU A 74 8.98 4.01 4.37
C LEU A 74 10.38 3.37 4.49
N ASP A 75 11.16 3.76 5.49
CA ASP A 75 12.54 3.31 5.71
C ASP A 75 12.62 2.00 6.51
N SER A 76 11.49 1.33 6.76
CA SER A 76 11.42 0.13 7.60
C SER A 76 12.13 -1.06 6.96
N GLU A 77 12.86 -1.82 7.79
CA GLU A 77 13.45 -3.12 7.40
C GLU A 77 12.41 -4.17 7.01
N MET A 78 11.12 -3.95 7.34
CA MET A 78 10.00 -4.78 6.90
C MET A 78 9.97 -4.96 5.37
N TRP A 79 10.50 -4.00 4.60
CA TRP A 79 10.53 -4.11 3.15
C TRP A 79 11.64 -5.02 2.62
N GLN A 80 12.59 -5.42 3.47
CA GLN A 80 13.71 -6.29 3.12
C GLN A 80 13.39 -7.78 3.37
N LEU A 81 12.11 -8.17 3.28
CA LEU A 81 11.73 -9.56 3.43
C LEU A 81 12.32 -10.41 2.29
N ASP A 82 13.38 -11.17 2.62
CA ASP A 82 13.97 -12.23 1.80
C ASP A 82 12.99 -13.43 1.71
N ILE A 83 11.80 -13.25 1.13
CA ILE A 83 10.82 -14.34 0.94
C ILE A 83 11.36 -15.39 -0.07
N ALA A 84 12.42 -15.06 -0.81
CA ALA A 84 12.96 -15.86 -1.92
C ALA A 84 14.20 -16.72 -1.60
N LYS A 85 14.66 -16.83 -0.34
CA LYS A 85 15.87 -17.65 -0.03
C LYS A 85 15.61 -19.01 0.63
N ASP A 86 14.41 -19.28 1.13
CA ASP A 86 14.11 -20.54 1.84
C ASP A 86 13.36 -21.58 0.98
N LEU A 87 13.25 -21.37 -0.34
CA LEU A 87 12.65 -22.35 -1.27
C LEU A 87 13.54 -22.72 -2.47
N THR A 88 14.87 -22.65 -2.32
CA THR A 88 15.86 -23.27 -3.21
C THR A 88 16.87 -24.08 -2.44
#